data_AF-A0A846BM21-F1
#
_entry.id   AF-A0A846BM21-F1
#
_cell.length_a   1.000
_cell.length_b   1.000
_cell.length_c   1.000
_cell.angle_alpha   90.00
_cell.angle_beta   90.00
_cell.angle_gamma   90.00
#
_symmetry.space_group_name_H-M   'P 1'
#
loop_
_entity.id
_entity.type
_entity.pdbx_description
1 polymer ?
#
loop_
_entity_poly.entity_id
_entity_poly.type
_entity_poly.pdbx_seq_one_letter_code
_entity_poly.pdbx_strand_id
1 'polypeptide(L)' 'MLDVKKQIVTDEAMRPVAVLIDYQDWQKIEKLLENSEWSGKEEFDIAKYAGAIKLGKDPLEYQQEIRGEW' A
#
# COMPACT_ATOMS: atom_id res chain seq x y z
N MET A 1 12.70 21.54 1.83
CA MET A 1 12.26 20.30 1.16
C MET A 1 13.43 19.35 1.25
N LEU A 2 13.30 18.19 1.92
CA LEU A 2 14.44 17.27 2.01
C LEU A 2 14.71 16.69 0.63
N ASP A 3 15.96 16.82 0.19
CA ASP A 3 16.45 16.14 -0.99
C ASP A 3 16.73 14.68 -0.61
N VAL A 4 15.67 13.86 -0.69
CA VAL A 4 15.77 12.41 -0.47
C VAL A 4 15.79 11.75 -1.83
N LYS A 5 16.90 11.09 -2.14
CA LYS A 5 17.00 10.26 -3.34
C LYS A 5 16.24 8.96 -3.11
N LYS A 6 15.24 8.75 -3.94
CA LYS A 6 14.44 7.51 -3.94
C LYS A 6 14.43 6.92 -5.34
N GLN A 7 14.58 5.60 -5.42
CA GLN A 7 14.45 4.86 -6.65
C GLN A 7 13.23 3.94 -6.54
N ILE A 8 12.31 4.05 -7.49
CA ILE A 8 11.16 3.16 -7.58
C ILE A 8 11.59 1.94 -8.38
N VAL A 9 11.48 0.76 -7.77
CA VAL A 9 11.75 -0.52 -8.42
C VAL A 9 10.44 -1.04 -8.98
N THR A 10 10.44 -1.35 -10.28
CA THR A 10 9.28 -1.89 -10.98
C THR A 10 9.48 -3.36 -11.34
N ASP A 11 8.39 -4.11 -11.38
CA ASP A 11 8.33 -5.48 -11.90
C ASP A 11 8.41 -5.50 -13.45
N GLU A 12 8.57 -6.68 -14.03
CA GLU A 12 8.48 -6.99 -15.47
C GLU A 12 7.25 -6.37 -16.15
N ALA A 13 6.11 -6.26 -15.45
CA ALA A 13 4.91 -5.58 -15.94
C ALA A 13 4.93 -4.05 -15.77
N MET A 14 6.08 -3.44 -15.47
CA MET A 14 6.28 -2.00 -15.22
C MET A 14 5.44 -1.47 -14.04
N ARG A 15 5.06 -2.34 -13.11
CA ARG A 15 4.31 -1.97 -11.90
C ARG A 15 5.27 -1.69 -10.75
N PRO A 16 5.09 -0.61 -9.97
CA PRO A 16 5.97 -0.30 -8.86
C PRO A 16 5.78 -1.32 -7.72
N VAL A 17 6.88 -1.96 -7.30
CA VAL A 17 6.86 -3.01 -6.27
C VAL A 17 7.57 -2.55 -5.00
N ALA A 18 8.65 -1.79 -5.13
CA ALA A 18 9.43 -1.34 -3.98
C ALA A 18 10.00 0.07 -4.21
N VAL A 19 10.34 0.73 -3.11
CA VAL A 19 11.07 2.00 -3.13
C VAL A 19 12.37 1.79 -2.37
N LEU A 20 13.49 2.03 -3.05
CA LEU A 20 14.83 2.02 -2.47
C LEU A 20 15.19 3.44 -2.07
N ILE A 21 15.62 3.60 -0.83
CA ILE A 21 16.08 4.87 -0.25
C ILE A 21 17.41 4.59 0.43
N ASP A 22 18.36 5.50 0.28
CA ASP A 22 19.64 5.42 1.00
C ASP A 22 19.41 5.42 2.51
N TYR A 23 20.15 4.60 3.23
CA TYR A 23 19.94 4.40 4.66
C TYR A 23 20.07 5.70 5.47
N GLN A 24 20.98 6.60 5.07
CA GLN A 24 21.14 7.90 5.73
C GLN A 24 19.92 8.80 5.56
N ASP A 25 19.28 8.75 4.40
CA ASP A 25 18.07 9.52 4.13
C ASP A 25 16.86 8.89 4.82
N TRP A 26 16.81 7.56 4.91
CA TRP A 26 15.84 6.84 5.72
C TRP A 26 15.87 7.29 7.18
N GLN A 27 17.06 7.36 7.81
CA GLN A 27 17.20 7.83 9.19
C GLN A 27 16.75 9.29 9.38
N LYS A 28 16.95 10.16 8.38
CA LYS A 28 16.45 11.54 8.45
C LYS A 28 14.92 11.58 8.42
N ILE A 29 14.31 10.77 7.56
CA ILE A 29 12.85 10.64 7.48
C ILE A 29 12.30 10.11 8.80
N GLU A 30 12.90 9.07 9.37
CA GLU A 30 12.49 8.49 10.66
C GLU A 30 12.49 9.53 11.79
N LYS A 31 13.57 10.31 11.92
CA LYS A 31 13.63 11.40 12.90
C LYS A 31 12.58 12.49 12.67
N LEU A 32 12.24 12.78 11.41
CA LEU A 32 11.19 13.74 11.10
C LEU A 32 9.80 13.19 11.44
N LEU A 33 9.58 11.89 11.21
CA LEU A 33 8.34 11.20 11.55
C LEU A 33 8.13 11.14 13.07
N GLU A 34 9.19 10.89 13.84
CA GLU A 34 9.14 10.89 15.31
C GLU A 34 8.79 12.28 15.88
N ASN A 35 9.32 13.34 15.27
CA ASN A 35 9.10 14.73 15.71
C ASN A 35 7.82 15.34 15.13
N SER A 36 7.29 14.77 14.05
CA SER A 36 5.95 15.11 13.60
C SER A 36 4.97 14.48 14.57
N GLU A 37 4.20 15.30 15.29
CA GLU A 37 2.92 14.87 15.83
C GLU A 37 2.05 14.48 14.62
N TRP A 38 2.23 13.26 14.14
CA TRP A 38 1.42 12.69 13.08
C TRP A 38 0.01 12.55 13.63
N SER A 39 -0.77 13.64 13.46
CA SER A 39 -2.17 13.78 13.86
C SER A 39 -3.10 12.80 13.15
N GLY A 40 -2.56 12.03 12.19
CA GLY A 40 -3.20 10.89 11.54
C GLY A 40 -3.01 9.57 12.28
N LYS A 41 -3.04 9.54 13.62
CA LYS A 41 -3.62 8.38 14.32
C LYS A 41 -5.14 8.44 14.10
N GLU A 42 -5.59 8.34 12.85
CA GLU A 42 -6.86 7.67 12.67
C GLU A 42 -6.63 6.29 13.26
N GLU A 43 -7.36 5.96 14.33
CA GLU A 43 -7.49 4.58 14.78
C GLU A 43 -8.07 3.81 13.59
N PHE A 44 -7.17 3.31 12.73
CA PHE A 44 -7.44 2.32 11.72
C PHE A 44 -7.70 1.02 12.46
N ASP A 45 -8.86 0.98 13.11
CA ASP A 45 -9.37 -0.21 13.72
C ASP A 45 -9.77 -1.16 12.59
N ILE A 46 -8.87 -2.10 12.32
CA ILE A 46 -9.06 -3.17 11.34
C ILE A 46 -10.31 -4.00 11.70
N ALA A 47 -10.76 -3.98 12.97
CA ALA A 47 -11.99 -4.63 13.39
C ALA A 47 -13.24 -4.03 12.73
N LYS A 48 -13.22 -2.77 12.26
CA LYS A 48 -14.32 -2.18 11.46
C LYS A 48 -14.57 -2.94 10.16
N TYR A 49 -13.58 -3.67 9.67
CA TYR A 49 -13.65 -4.48 8.46
C TYR A 49 -13.71 -5.98 8.74
N ALA A 50 -13.66 -6.41 10.01
CA ALA A 50 -13.81 -7.81 10.39
C ALA A 50 -15.21 -8.32 10.02
N GLY A 51 -15.27 -9.38 9.22
CA GLY A 51 -16.55 -9.94 8.73
C GLY A 51 -17.23 -9.11 7.62
N ALA A 52 -16.70 -7.94 7.27
CA ALA A 52 -17.23 -7.08 6.22
C ALA A 52 -16.50 -7.32 4.89
N ILE A 53 -16.59 -8.53 4.34
CA ILE A 53 -16.15 -8.75 2.95
C ILE A 53 -17.24 -8.19 2.03
N LYS A 54 -17.12 -6.90 1.67
CA LYS A 54 -17.94 -6.30 0.61
C LYS A 54 -17.34 -6.67 -0.74
N LEU A 55 -17.76 -7.79 -1.30
CA LEU A 55 -17.39 -8.16 -2.66
C LEU A 55 -18.14 -7.24 -3.64
N GLY A 56 -17.40 -6.62 -4.57
CA GLY A 56 -17.99 -5.74 -5.60
C GLY A 56 -18.73 -6.49 -6.71
N LYS A 57 -18.53 -7.81 -6.80
CA LYS A 57 -19.19 -8.71 -7.76
C LYS A 57 -19.59 -9.97 -7.02
N ASP A 58 -20.73 -10.55 -7.41
CA ASP A 58 -21.15 -11.82 -6.86
C ASP A 58 -20.11 -12.92 -7.21
N PRO A 59 -19.66 -13.74 -6.23
CA PRO A 59 -18.66 -14.77 -6.47
C PRO A 59 -19.05 -15.77 -7.56
N LEU A 60 -20.34 -16.11 -7.66
CA LEU A 60 -20.84 -17.09 -8.61
C LEU A 60 -20.82 -16.51 -10.03
N GLU A 61 -21.21 -15.25 -10.18
CA GLU A 61 -21.12 -14.54 -11.46
C GLU A 61 -19.68 -14.45 -11.95
N TYR A 62 -18.74 -14.09 -11.06
CA TYR A 62 -17.32 -14.07 -11.41
C TYR A 62 -16.82 -15.46 -11.82
N GLN A 63 -17.20 -16.51 -11.10
CA GLN A 63 -16.81 -17.88 -11.40
C GLN A 63 -17.36 -18.35 -12.76
N GLN A 64 -18.58 -17.96 -13.12
CA GLN A 64 -19.19 -18.31 -14.40
C GLN A 64 -18.50 -17.61 -15.56
N GLU A 65 -18.16 -16.31 -15.41
CA GLU A 65 -17.46 -15.54 -16.42
C GLU A 65 -16.09 -16.15 -16.74
N ILE A 66 -15.26 -16.38 -15.72
CA ILE A 66 -13.93 -16.98 -15.91
C ILE A 66 -14.03 -18.39 -16.51
N ARG A 67 -15.04 -19.19 -16.13
CA ARG A 67 -15.22 -20.52 -16.71
C ARG A 67 -15.66 -20.49 -18.17
N GLY A 68 -16.37 -19.44 -18.61
CA GLY A 68 -16.76 -19.26 -20.01
C GLY A 68 -15.65 -18.72 -20.89
N GLU A 69 -14.60 -18.13 -20.30
CA GLU A 69 -13.43 -17.61 -21.02
C GLU A 69 -12.36 -18.68 -21.33
N TRP A 70 -12.45 -19.87 -20.72
CA TRP A 70 -11.56 -21.03 -20.97
C TRP A 70 -12.22 -22.05 -21.88
#